data_AF-A0A293LTI0-F1
#
_entry.id   AF-A0A293LTI0-F1
#
_cell.length_a   1.000
_cell.length_b   1.000
_cell.length_c   1.000
_cell.angle_alpha   90.00
_cell.angle_beta   90.00
_cell.angle_gamma   90.00
#
_symmetry.space_group_name_H-M   'P 1'
#
loop_
_entity.id
_entity.type
_entity.pdbx_description
1 polymer ?
#
loop_
_entity_poly.entity_id
_entity_poly.type
_entity_poly.pdbx_seq_one_letter_code
_entity_poly.pdbx_strand_id
1 'polypeptide(L)'
;MGALTRIQEAGSSICSSTMFLILMGAFTGLNIAMIVIGSLHMHHCPVEKYIPIYLVTCGCFGILRTLLNGCLRIDESEHKEGSNLAVILAICTWIIDFFIFCWLIAGSVWVYGNFLPNFDDPSNDKYCNRTLYYFTFGTLIVMLSIPGFFVSVFCYVGFCPSGYK
;
A
#
# COMPACT_ATOMS: atom_id res chain seq x y z
N MET A 1 -38.46 17.94 -7.04
CA MET A 1 -37.43 16.99 -7.52
C MET A 1 -36.00 17.39 -7.14
N GLY A 2 -35.62 18.67 -7.10
CA GLY A 2 -34.24 19.08 -6.78
C GLY A 2 -33.76 18.87 -5.33
N ALA A 3 -34.67 18.80 -4.34
CA ALA A 3 -34.25 18.62 -2.93
C ALA A 3 -33.84 17.17 -2.61
N LEU A 4 -34.52 16.17 -3.19
CA LEU A 4 -34.19 14.76 -2.99
C LEU A 4 -32.87 14.37 -3.68
N THR A 5 -32.58 14.91 -4.87
CA THR A 5 -31.30 14.69 -5.55
C THR A 5 -30.13 15.31 -4.77
N ARG A 6 -30.30 16.48 -4.17
CA ARG A 6 -29.29 17.12 -3.30
C ARG A 6 -29.02 16.33 -2.02
N ILE A 7 -30.05 15.74 -1.40
CA ILE A 7 -29.89 14.85 -0.24
C ILE A 7 -29.17 13.55 -0.64
N GLN A 8 -29.46 13.01 -1.83
CA GLN A 8 -28.82 11.81 -2.35
C GLN A 8 -27.34 12.06 -2.75
N GLU A 9 -27.03 13.21 -3.34
CA GLU A 9 -25.66 13.66 -3.65
C GLU A 9 -24.84 13.90 -2.37
N ALA A 10 -25.45 14.55 -1.36
CA ALA A 10 -24.80 14.77 -0.06
C ALA A 10 -24.55 13.44 0.68
N GLY A 11 -25.53 12.53 0.67
CA GLY A 11 -25.37 11.19 1.27
C GLY A 11 -24.27 10.37 0.60
N SER A 12 -24.18 10.41 -0.74
CA SER A 12 -23.12 9.73 -1.49
C SER A 12 -21.73 10.33 -1.24
N SER A 13 -21.63 11.65 -1.11
CA SER A 13 -20.36 12.35 -0.82
C SER A 13 -19.83 12.06 0.59
N ILE A 14 -20.72 12.03 1.58
CA ILE A 14 -20.37 11.72 2.99
C ILE A 14 -19.92 10.26 3.11
N CYS A 15 -20.65 9.31 2.51
CA CYS A 15 -20.29 7.89 2.54
C CYS A 15 -18.90 7.64 1.94
N SER A 16 -18.60 8.27 0.81
CA SER A 16 -17.29 8.19 0.15
C SER A 16 -16.16 8.75 1.02
N SER A 17 -16.40 9.90 1.67
CA SER A 17 -15.42 10.55 2.53
C SER A 17 -15.10 9.74 3.79
N THR A 18 -16.14 9.19 4.45
CA THR A 18 -15.96 8.34 5.64
C THR A 18 -15.27 7.03 5.28
N MET A 19 -15.66 6.39 4.17
CA MET A 19 -15.00 5.17 3.69
C MET A 19 -13.51 5.41 3.40
N PHE A 20 -13.18 6.54 2.76
CA PHE A 20 -11.81 6.91 2.46
C PHE A 20 -10.95 7.10 3.72
N LEU A 21 -11.49 7.75 4.76
CA LEU A 21 -10.79 7.93 6.04
C LEU A 21 -10.53 6.60 6.75
N ILE A 22 -11.51 5.69 6.76
CA ILE A 22 -11.36 4.36 7.33
C ILE A 22 -10.28 3.56 6.59
N LEU A 23 -10.29 3.59 5.26
CA LEU A 23 -9.30 2.90 4.42
C LEU A 23 -7.88 3.45 4.64
N MET A 24 -7.73 4.78 4.72
CA MET A 24 -6.43 5.39 5.07
C MET A 24 -5.95 4.97 6.45
N GLY A 25 -6.81 5.02 7.46
CA GLY A 25 -6.48 4.60 8.82
C GLY A 25 -6.05 3.12 8.90
N ALA A 26 -6.79 2.24 8.21
CA ALA A 26 -6.46 0.83 8.11
C ALA A 26 -5.11 0.60 7.41
N PHE A 27 -4.84 1.33 6.32
CA PHE A 27 -3.56 1.25 5.61
C PHE A 27 -2.40 1.69 6.50
N THR A 28 -2.54 2.81 7.23
CA THR A 28 -1.51 3.25 8.18
C THR A 28 -1.29 2.23 9.30
N GLY A 29 -2.36 1.66 9.86
CA GLY A 29 -2.27 0.59 10.85
C GLY A 29 -1.53 -0.65 10.33
N LEU A 30 -1.80 -1.05 9.09
CA LEU A 30 -1.09 -2.14 8.42
C LEU A 30 0.40 -1.82 8.26
N ASN A 31 0.77 -0.60 7.87
CA ASN A 31 2.18 -0.21 7.76
C ASN A 31 2.93 -0.27 9.10
N ILE A 32 2.27 0.14 10.20
CA ILE A 32 2.85 0.02 11.54
C ILE A 32 3.05 -1.46 11.91
N ALA A 33 2.05 -2.30 11.63
CA ALA A 33 2.16 -3.74 11.87
C ALA A 33 3.31 -4.39 11.07
N MET A 34 3.54 -3.96 9.82
CA MET A 34 4.69 -4.41 9.02
C MET A 34 6.02 -4.08 9.69
N ILE A 35 6.19 -2.87 10.20
CA ILE A 35 7.42 -2.45 10.89
C ILE A 35 7.61 -3.24 12.19
N VAL A 36 6.55 -3.40 12.98
CA VAL A 36 6.61 -4.11 14.27
C VAL A 36 6.91 -5.60 14.06
N ILE A 37 6.18 -6.29 13.18
CA ILE A 37 6.39 -7.71 12.94
C ILE A 37 7.75 -7.95 12.29
N GLY A 38 8.13 -7.14 11.31
CA GLY A 38 9.43 -7.23 10.64
C GLY A 38 10.60 -7.01 11.61
N SER A 39 10.51 -6.03 12.52
CA SER A 39 11.56 -5.77 13.51
C SER A 39 11.62 -6.84 14.62
N LEU A 40 10.48 -7.26 15.18
CA LEU A 40 10.43 -8.27 16.25
C LEU A 40 10.94 -9.64 15.79
N HIS A 41 10.75 -9.98 14.52
CA HIS A 41 11.12 -11.28 13.97
C HIS A 41 12.31 -11.20 13.00
N MET A 42 13.15 -10.16 13.07
CA MET A 42 14.32 -9.99 12.20
C MET A 42 15.28 -11.20 12.20
N HIS A 43 15.41 -11.89 13.33
CA HIS A 43 16.33 -13.03 13.47
C HIS A 43 15.65 -14.40 13.37
N HIS A 44 14.31 -14.46 13.23
CA HIS A 44 13.54 -15.71 13.28
C HIS A 44 13.24 -16.30 11.89
N CYS A 45 14.04 -15.97 10.88
CA CYS A 45 13.90 -16.49 9.51
C CYS A 45 15.28 -16.59 8.83
N PRO A 46 16.12 -17.58 9.20
CA PRO A 46 17.43 -17.81 8.57
C PRO A 46 17.34 -18.13 7.07
N VAL A 47 16.22 -18.71 6.62
CA VAL A 47 16.02 -19.09 5.22
C VAL A 47 16.13 -17.89 4.27
N GLU A 48 15.68 -16.72 4.70
CA GLU A 48 15.71 -15.52 3.88
C GLU A 48 15.67 -14.27 4.76
N LYS A 49 16.86 -13.72 5.04
CA LYS A 49 17.03 -12.51 5.86
C LYS A 49 16.38 -11.28 5.23
N TYR A 50 16.11 -11.30 3.92
CA TYR A 50 15.47 -10.20 3.22
C TYR A 50 13.95 -10.11 3.43
N ILE A 51 13.26 -11.16 3.92
CA ILE A 51 11.81 -11.11 4.21
C ILE A 51 11.47 -10.09 5.31
N PRO A 52 12.07 -10.12 6.52
CA PRO A 52 11.80 -9.10 7.54
C PRO A 52 12.23 -7.69 7.09
N ILE A 53 13.34 -7.57 6.35
CA ILE A 53 13.81 -6.28 5.80
C ILE A 53 12.78 -5.75 4.80
N TYR A 54 12.21 -6.62 3.96
CA TYR A 54 11.16 -6.26 3.02
C TYR A 54 9.97 -5.59 3.72
N LEU A 55 9.44 -6.23 4.78
CA LEU A 55 8.33 -5.73 5.59
C LEU A 55 8.62 -4.35 6.18
N VAL A 56 9.79 -4.18 6.82
CA VAL A 56 10.17 -2.91 7.46
C VAL A 56 10.30 -1.80 6.42
N THR A 57 11.00 -2.07 5.32
CA THR A 57 11.18 -1.09 4.23
C THR A 57 9.83 -0.70 3.63
N CYS A 58 8.97 -1.66 3.29
CA CYS A 58 7.61 -1.37 2.79
C CYS A 58 6.81 -0.50 3.76
N GLY A 59 6.83 -0.81 5.06
CA GLY A 59 6.13 -0.03 6.07
C GLY A 59 6.66 1.41 6.21
N CYS A 60 7.98 1.58 6.24
CA CYS A 60 8.59 2.91 6.33
C CYS A 60 8.25 3.79 5.13
N PHE A 61 8.42 3.27 3.92
CA PHE A 61 8.12 4.02 2.69
C PHE A 61 6.61 4.26 2.53
N GLY A 62 5.75 3.36 3.00
CA GLY A 62 4.29 3.55 3.00
C GLY A 62 3.83 4.67 3.95
N ILE A 63 4.44 4.78 5.13
CA ILE A 63 4.20 5.91 6.05
C ILE A 63 4.71 7.20 5.42
N LEU A 64 5.94 7.20 4.89
CA LEU A 64 6.55 8.37 4.24
C LEU A 64 5.67 8.89 3.10
N ARG A 65 5.16 7.99 2.25
CA ARG A 65 4.22 8.34 1.17
C ARG A 65 2.95 9.01 1.69
N THR A 66 2.39 8.48 2.78
CA THR A 66 1.18 9.02 3.42
C THR A 66 1.44 10.43 3.95
N LEU A 67 2.59 10.66 4.58
CA LEU A 67 3.01 11.97 5.05
C LEU A 67 3.20 12.97 3.91
N LEU A 68 3.89 12.56 2.83
CA LEU A 68 4.12 13.43 1.66
C LEU A 68 2.80 13.85 0.99
N ASN A 69 1.86 12.92 0.85
CA ASN A 69 0.54 13.24 0.29
C ASN A 69 -0.25 14.17 1.21
N GLY A 70 -0.09 14.04 2.54
CA GLY A 70 -0.61 14.99 3.51
C GLY A 70 -0.02 16.39 3.34
N CYS A 71 1.30 16.49 3.24
CA CYS A 71 2.00 17.75 3.01
C CYS A 71 1.58 18.43 1.69
N LEU A 72 1.44 17.66 0.61
CA LEU A 72 1.02 18.18 -0.69
C LEU A 72 -0.40 18.79 -0.62
N ARG A 73 -1.32 18.14 0.09
CA ARG A 73 -2.69 18.65 0.29
C ARG A 73 -2.74 19.93 1.11
N ILE A 74 -1.85 20.07 2.10
CA ILE A 74 -1.75 21.28 2.91
C ILE A 74 -1.21 22.43 2.06
N ASP A 75 -0.14 22.20 1.28
CA ASP A 75 0.44 23.22 0.39
C ASP A 75 -0.58 23.70 -0.66
N GLU A 76 -1.34 22.78 -1.26
CA GLU A 76 -2.41 23.11 -2.22
C GLU A 76 -3.53 23.96 -1.58
N SER A 77 -3.79 23.77 -0.28
CA SER A 77 -4.80 24.54 0.44
C SER A 77 -4.34 25.96 0.82
N GLU A 78 -3.04 26.17 1.01
CA GLU A 78 -2.46 27.47 1.39
C GLU A 78 -1.98 28.31 0.19
N HIS A 79 -1.48 27.68 -0.89
CA HIS A 79 -0.91 28.36 -2.05
C HIS A 79 -1.56 27.92 -3.38
N LYS A 80 -2.35 28.81 -4.00
CA LYS A 80 -2.95 28.61 -5.34
C LYS A 80 -2.00 28.79 -6.52
N GLU A 81 -0.76 29.22 -6.28
CA GLU A 81 0.23 29.46 -7.33
C GLU A 81 1.45 28.57 -7.11
N GLY A 82 1.80 27.80 -8.16
CA GLY A 82 2.76 26.71 -8.14
C GLY A 82 4.05 27.02 -7.39
N SER A 83 4.08 26.65 -6.11
CA SER A 83 5.28 26.66 -5.30
C SER A 83 6.24 25.61 -5.86
N ASN A 84 7.54 25.93 -5.88
CA ASN A 84 8.56 24.92 -6.21
C ASN A 84 8.47 23.71 -5.26
N LEU A 85 7.92 23.90 -4.05
CA LEU A 85 7.74 22.85 -3.05
C LEU A 85 6.70 21.81 -3.47
N ALA A 86 5.54 22.20 -4.00
CA ALA A 86 4.53 21.27 -4.50
C ALA A 86 5.09 20.36 -5.61
N VAL A 87 5.85 20.95 -6.55
CA VAL A 87 6.50 20.22 -7.63
C VAL A 87 7.53 19.23 -7.08
N ILE A 88 8.36 19.65 -6.12
CA ILE A 88 9.34 18.77 -5.45
C ILE A 88 8.64 17.63 -4.71
N LEU A 89 7.60 17.91 -3.93
CA LEU A 89 6.83 16.89 -3.18
C LEU A 89 6.16 15.88 -4.12
N ALA A 90 5.61 16.35 -5.25
CA ALA A 90 5.06 15.49 -6.27
C ALA A 90 6.14 14.55 -6.84
N ILE A 91 7.30 15.09 -7.24
CA ILE A 91 8.42 14.30 -7.75
C ILE A 91 8.89 13.27 -6.70
N CYS A 92 9.05 13.67 -5.44
CA CYS A 92 9.39 12.75 -4.36
C CYS A 92 8.38 11.61 -4.21
N THR A 93 7.09 11.91 -4.34
CA THR A 93 6.02 10.92 -4.27
C THR A 93 6.15 9.91 -5.42
N TRP A 94 6.38 10.37 -6.65
CA TRP A 94 6.62 9.49 -7.81
C TRP A 94 7.86 8.60 -7.63
N ILE A 95 8.95 9.14 -7.09
CA ILE A 95 10.17 8.36 -6.83
C ILE A 95 9.90 7.26 -5.79
N ILE A 96 9.18 7.58 -4.72
CA ILE A 96 8.81 6.61 -3.68
C ILE A 96 7.89 5.53 -4.25
N ASP A 97 6.93 5.91 -5.08
CA ASP A 97 6.01 4.96 -5.72
C ASP A 97 6.77 3.98 -6.62
N PHE A 98 7.71 4.48 -7.41
CA PHE A 98 8.58 3.65 -8.22
C PHE A 98 9.44 2.72 -7.36
N PHE A 99 10.02 3.24 -6.28
CA PHE A 99 10.81 2.43 -5.35
C PHE A 99 9.96 1.32 -4.71
N ILE A 100 8.76 1.64 -4.22
CA ILE A 100 7.82 0.67 -3.64
C ILE A 100 7.45 -0.39 -4.69
N PHE A 101 7.23 0.00 -5.94
CA PHE A 101 6.92 -0.95 -7.01
C PHE A 101 8.08 -1.93 -7.28
N CYS A 102 9.31 -1.44 -7.41
CA CYS A 102 10.49 -2.30 -7.55
C CYS A 102 10.68 -3.20 -6.34
N TRP A 103 10.46 -2.66 -5.14
CA TRP A 103 10.59 -3.39 -3.89
C TRP A 103 9.52 -4.48 -3.76
N LEU A 104 8.28 -4.23 -4.21
CA LEU A 104 7.20 -5.22 -4.28
C LEU A 104 7.57 -6.42 -5.15
N ILE A 105 8.23 -6.20 -6.28
CA ILE A 105 8.73 -7.27 -7.15
C ILE A 105 9.80 -8.08 -6.40
N ALA A 106 10.76 -7.41 -5.75
CA ALA A 106 11.80 -8.08 -4.97
C ALA A 106 11.21 -8.91 -3.82
N GLY A 107 10.26 -8.36 -3.07
CA GLY A 107 9.53 -9.07 -2.01
C GLY A 107 8.78 -10.30 -2.53
N SER A 108 8.15 -10.17 -3.70
CA SER A 108 7.50 -11.30 -4.36
C SER A 108 8.51 -12.41 -4.66
N VAL A 109 9.68 -12.07 -5.22
CA VAL A 109 10.73 -13.06 -5.51
C VAL A 109 11.22 -13.74 -4.23
N TRP A 110 11.44 -13.00 -3.14
CA TRP A 110 11.92 -13.58 -1.88
C TRP A 110 10.90 -14.52 -1.22
N VAL A 111 9.62 -14.15 -1.22
CA VAL A 111 8.56 -14.94 -0.59
C VAL A 111 8.13 -16.14 -1.44
N TYR A 112 7.98 -15.95 -2.76
CA TYR A 112 7.61 -17.05 -3.66
C TYR A 112 8.79 -17.96 -4.01
N GLY A 113 10.03 -17.43 -3.99
CA GLY A 113 11.24 -18.23 -4.18
C GLY A 113 11.45 -19.24 -3.04
N ASN A 114 11.00 -18.91 -1.83
CA ASN A 114 11.03 -19.78 -0.66
C ASN A 114 9.60 -20.25 -0.30
N PHE A 115 8.90 -20.86 -1.25
CA PHE A 115 7.55 -21.37 -1.04
C PHE A 115 7.54 -22.58 -0.09
N LEU A 116 6.81 -22.47 1.03
CA LEU A 116 6.80 -23.44 2.15
C LEU A 116 8.19 -23.67 2.79
N PRO A 117 8.72 -22.70 3.55
CA PRO A 117 9.88 -22.95 4.41
C PRO A 117 9.54 -23.94 5.53
N ASN A 118 10.57 -24.45 6.22
CA ASN A 118 10.35 -25.30 7.38
C ASN A 118 9.84 -24.43 8.55
N PHE A 119 8.79 -24.86 9.23
CA PHE A 119 8.20 -24.12 10.36
C PHE A 119 8.42 -24.80 11.72
N ASP A 120 9.03 -25.98 11.73
CA ASP A 120 9.02 -26.89 12.88
C ASP A 120 10.30 -26.79 13.72
N ASP A 121 11.46 -26.60 13.07
CA ASP A 121 12.76 -26.57 13.76
C ASP A 121 13.48 -25.21 13.59
N PRO A 122 13.55 -24.38 14.64
CA PRO A 122 14.27 -23.11 14.65
C PRO A 122 15.78 -23.22 14.35
N SER A 123 16.36 -24.41 14.53
CA SER A 123 17.79 -24.66 14.29
C SER A 123 18.11 -24.99 12.83
N ASN A 124 17.08 -25.15 12.00
CA ASN A 124 17.24 -25.48 10.58
C ASN A 124 17.53 -24.20 9.77
N ASP A 125 18.51 -24.25 8.86
CA ASP A 125 18.82 -23.13 7.96
C ASP A 125 17.64 -22.73 7.06
N LYS A 126 16.69 -23.65 6.84
CA LYS A 126 15.45 -23.40 6.07
C LYS A 126 14.26 -23.00 6.94
N TYR A 127 14.48 -22.68 8.21
CA TYR A 127 13.43 -22.25 9.11
C TYR A 127 12.93 -20.84 8.78
N CYS A 128 11.62 -20.64 8.91
CA CYS A 128 11.05 -19.30 9.02
C CYS A 128 9.88 -19.29 10.00
N ASN A 129 9.77 -18.23 10.80
CA ASN A 129 8.63 -18.06 11.68
C ASN A 129 7.31 -18.01 10.89
N ARG A 130 6.36 -18.87 11.31
CA ARG A 130 5.04 -19.01 10.68
C ARG A 130 4.29 -17.68 10.57
N THR A 131 4.26 -16.89 11.64
CA THR A 131 3.56 -15.61 11.67
C THR A 131 4.18 -14.61 10.70
N LEU A 132 5.51 -14.50 10.69
CA LEU A 132 6.22 -13.60 9.78
C LEU A 132 5.97 -13.98 8.31
N TYR A 133 6.10 -15.25 7.96
CA TYR A 133 5.91 -15.70 6.58
C TYR A 133 4.48 -15.44 6.07
N TYR A 134 3.46 -15.90 6.81
CA TYR A 134 2.06 -15.69 6.39
C TYR A 134 1.66 -14.22 6.39
N PHE A 135 2.22 -13.41 7.30
CA PHE A 135 1.98 -11.98 7.32
C PHE A 135 2.58 -11.28 6.09
N THR A 136 3.83 -11.58 5.72
CA THR A 136 4.44 -11.04 4.50
C THR A 136 3.69 -11.51 3.25
N PHE A 137 3.35 -12.79 3.19
CA PHE A 137 2.60 -13.37 2.07
C PHE A 137 1.23 -12.72 1.91
N GLY A 138 0.47 -12.56 3.01
CA GLY A 138 -0.82 -11.89 2.99
C GLY A 138 -0.70 -10.43 2.56
N THR A 139 0.33 -9.73 3.05
CA THR A 139 0.61 -8.34 2.67
C THR A 139 0.90 -8.21 1.17
N LEU A 140 1.71 -9.11 0.60
CA LEU A 140 2.00 -9.14 -0.84
C LEU A 140 0.73 -9.33 -1.67
N ILE A 141 -0.14 -10.26 -1.28
CA ILE A 141 -1.43 -10.48 -1.96
C ILE A 141 -2.29 -9.23 -1.92
N VAL A 142 -2.41 -8.57 -0.76
CA VAL A 142 -3.18 -7.33 -0.63
C VAL A 142 -2.60 -6.23 -1.51
N MET A 143 -1.27 -6.06 -1.51
CA MET A 143 -0.60 -5.03 -2.32
C MET A 143 -0.72 -5.28 -3.84
N LEU A 144 -0.80 -6.53 -4.29
CA LEU A 144 -0.97 -6.87 -5.71
C LEU A 144 -2.44 -6.78 -6.16
N SER A 145 -3.37 -7.22 -5.30
CA SER A 145 -4.80 -7.31 -5.63
C SER A 145 -5.48 -5.95 -5.78
N ILE A 146 -5.14 -4.97 -4.93
CA ILE A 146 -5.74 -3.63 -4.96
C ILE A 146 -5.49 -2.92 -6.31
N PRO A 147 -4.25 -2.69 -6.75
CA PRO A 147 -3.98 -2.04 -8.03
C PRO A 147 -4.45 -2.89 -9.22
N GLY A 148 -4.37 -4.23 -9.14
CA GLY A 148 -4.91 -5.12 -10.17
C GLY A 148 -6.41 -4.93 -10.39
N PHE A 149 -7.17 -4.82 -9.30
CA PHE A 149 -8.60 -4.51 -9.35
C PHE A 149 -8.87 -3.15 -10.00
N PHE A 150 -8.16 -2.09 -9.57
CA PHE A 150 -8.34 -0.76 -10.16
C PHE A 150 -8.04 -0.74 -11.66
N VAL A 151 -6.90 -1.31 -12.07
CA VAL A 151 -6.53 -1.39 -13.50
C VAL A 151 -7.61 -2.12 -14.30
N SER A 152 -8.15 -3.24 -13.78
CA SER A 152 -9.21 -3.97 -14.46
C SER A 152 -10.46 -3.11 -14.67
N VAL A 153 -10.94 -2.40 -13.64
CA VAL A 153 -12.12 -1.52 -13.71
C VAL A 153 -11.86 -0.36 -14.67
N PHE A 154 -10.69 0.27 -14.60
CA PHE A 154 -10.31 1.35 -15.53
C PHE A 154 -10.24 0.86 -16.97
N CYS A 155 -9.75 -0.35 -17.22
CA CYS A 155 -9.79 -0.96 -18.55
C CYS A 155 -11.23 -1.24 -18.99
N TYR A 156 -12.07 -1.85 -18.15
CA TYR A 156 -13.47 -2.12 -18.51
C TYR A 156 -14.25 -0.83 -18.87
N VAL A 157 -14.06 0.24 -18.10
CA VAL A 157 -14.73 1.53 -18.35
C VAL A 157 -14.10 2.26 -19.54
N GLY A 158 -12.78 2.25 -19.68
CA GLY A 158 -12.06 2.93 -20.77
C GLY A 158 -12.21 2.25 -22.13
N PHE A 159 -12.31 0.91 -22.16
CA PHE A 159 -12.58 0.13 -23.37
C PHE A 159 -14.06 -0.08 -23.67
N CYS A 160 -14.97 0.38 -22.81
CA CYS A 160 -16.36 0.62 -23.17
C CYS A 160 -16.50 2.09 -23.60
N PRO A 161 -16.14 2.47 -24.85
CA PRO A 161 -16.53 3.77 -25.35
C PRO A 161 -18.05 3.82 -25.29
N SER A 162 -18.57 4.89 -24.70
CA SER A 162 -19.98 5.21 -24.58
C SER A 162 -20.73 4.96 -25.89
N GLY A 163 -21.20 3.73 -26.09
CA GLY A 163 -22.07 3.30 -27.17
C GLY A 163 -23.53 3.64 -26.87
N TYR A 164 -23.77 4.81 -26.26
CA TYR A 164 -25.10 5.35 -26.08
C TYR A 164 -25.43 6.18 -27.32
N LYS A 165 -26.03 5.53 -28.32
CA LYS A 165 -26.96 6.21 -29.23
C LYS A 165 -28.25 6.51 -28.48
#